data_AF-A0A1H1B289-F1
#
_entry.id   AF-A0A1H1B289-F1
#
_cell.length_a   1.000
_cell.length_b   1.000
_cell.length_c   1.000
_cell.angle_alpha   90.00
_cell.angle_beta   90.00
_cell.angle_gamma   90.00
#
_symmetry.space_group_name_H-M   'P 1'
#
loop_
_entity.id
_entity.type
_entity.pdbx_description
1 polymer ?
#
loop_
_entity_poly.entity_id
_entity_poly.type
_entity_poly.pdbx_seq_one_letter_code
_entity_poly.pdbx_strand_id
1 'polypeptide(L)' 'MTRSRTRPDEGSNGGVIEQYYHVVCHDCRVESLEVNAEDAREMADRHDEKTGHSVTVGRL' A
#
# COMPACT_ATOMS: atom_id res chain seq x y z
N MET A 1 43.02 -24.75 -12.61
CA MET A 1 41.72 -25.07 -11.97
C MET A 1 41.58 -24.20 -10.73
N THR A 2 41.03 -22.99 -10.85
CA THR A 2 40.80 -22.09 -9.72
C THR A 2 39.47 -21.41 -9.94
N ARG A 3 38.40 -22.08 -9.48
CA ARG A 3 37.05 -21.53 -9.46
C ARG A 3 36.94 -20.65 -8.22
N SER A 4 37.29 -19.38 -8.38
CA SER A 4 37.03 -18.35 -7.37
C SER A 4 35.52 -18.19 -7.25
N ARG A 5 35.00 -18.60 -6.10
CA ARG A 5 33.58 -18.59 -5.75
C ARG A 5 33.09 -17.14 -5.73
N THR A 6 32.25 -16.77 -6.69
CA THR A 6 31.38 -15.59 -6.57
C THR A 6 30.53 -15.79 -5.32
N ARG A 7 30.65 -14.89 -4.34
CA ARG A 7 29.67 -14.79 -3.24
C ARG A 7 28.48 -14.00 -3.77
N PRO A 8 27.26 -14.55 -3.78
CA PRO A 8 26.06 -13.74 -3.89
C PRO A 8 25.46 -13.67 -2.49
N ASP A 9 25.79 -12.64 -1.71
CA ASP A 9 24.95 -12.21 -0.59
C ASP A 9 25.46 -10.89 -0.05
N GLU A 10 24.64 -9.85 -0.10
CA GLU A 10 24.17 -9.23 1.14
C GLU A 10 23.01 -8.29 0.79
N GLY A 11 21.86 -8.61 1.39
CA GLY A 11 20.55 -8.08 1.06
C GLY A 11 20.46 -6.57 1.12
N SER A 12 19.72 -6.03 0.16
CA SER A 12 19.06 -4.73 0.24
C SER A 12 18.16 -4.67 1.47
N ASN A 13 18.72 -4.42 2.65
CA ASN A 13 18.00 -3.93 3.80
C ASN A 13 17.74 -2.42 3.60
N GLY A 14 17.09 -2.07 2.50
CA GLY A 14 16.30 -0.86 2.47
C GLY A 14 15.11 -1.18 3.33
N GLY A 15 15.09 -0.71 4.58
CA GLY A 15 13.88 -0.75 5.40
C GLY A 15 12.78 -0.10 4.59
N VAL A 16 11.96 -0.92 3.95
CA VAL A 16 10.70 -0.46 3.38
C VAL A 16 9.93 -0.05 4.62
N ILE A 17 9.90 1.25 4.89
CA ILE A 17 8.85 1.81 5.72
C ILE A 17 7.56 1.35 5.03
N GLU A 18 6.97 0.27 5.55
CA GLU A 18 5.71 -0.26 5.05
C GLU A 18 4.70 0.88 5.19
N GLN A 19 4.44 1.58 4.08
CA GLN A 19 3.53 2.72 4.08
C GLN A 19 2.14 2.13 3.99
N TYR A 20 1.45 2.12 5.12
CA TYR A 20 0.07 1.69 5.19
C TYR A 20 -0.83 2.90 4.88
N TYR A 21 -1.82 2.66 4.04
CA TYR A 21 -2.84 3.62 3.63
C TYR A 21 -4.18 3.10 4.12
N HIS A 22 -4.84 3.90 4.94
CA HIS A 22 -6.13 3.61 5.52
C HIS A 22 -7.21 4.32 4.72
N VAL A 23 -8.09 3.54 4.08
CA VAL A 23 -9.25 4.02 3.32
C VAL A 23 -10.48 3.86 4.18
N VAL A 24 -11.18 4.96 4.48
CA VAL A 24 -12.36 4.97 5.35
C VAL A 24 -13.53 5.61 4.62
N CYS A 25 -14.60 4.85 4.47
CA CYS A 25 -15.89 5.38 4.04
C CYS A 25 -16.73 5.77 5.27
N HIS A 26 -17.07 7.05 5.40
CA HIS A 26 -17.80 7.58 6.54
C HIS A 26 -19.29 7.21 6.53
N ASP A 27 -19.86 6.99 5.35
CA ASP A 27 -21.28 6.67 5.18
C ASP A 27 -21.56 5.18 5.42
N CYS A 28 -20.74 4.29 4.85
CA CYS A 28 -20.89 2.85 5.03
C CYS A 28 -20.26 2.31 6.33
N ARG A 29 -19.42 3.10 7.01
CA ARG A 29 -18.51 2.63 8.07
C ARG A 29 -17.66 1.42 7.62
N VAL A 30 -17.21 1.46 6.38
CA VAL A 30 -16.28 0.46 5.83
C VAL A 30 -14.88 1.05 5.88
N GLU A 31 -13.93 0.25 6.37
CA GLU A 31 -12.52 0.61 6.42
C GLU A 31 -11.66 -0.49 5.77
N SER A 32 -10.64 -0.08 5.04
CA SER A 32 -9.67 -0.95 4.37
C SER A 32 -8.26 -0.43 4.58
N LEU A 33 -7.29 -1.34 4.67
CA LEU A 33 -5.87 -1.04 4.81
C LEU A 33 -5.10 -1.56 3.61
N GLU A 34 -4.45 -0.66 2.90
CA GLU A 34 -3.67 -0.92 1.70
C GLU A 34 -2.20 -0.59 1.92
N VAL A 35 -1.30 -1.36 1.30
CA VAL A 35 0.15 -1.11 1.37
C VAL A 35 0.65 -0.19 0.23
N ASN A 36 -0.24 0.18 -0.69
CA ASN A 36 0.05 1.01 -1.85
C ASN A 36 -0.88 2.22 -1.90
N ALA A 37 -0.30 3.39 -2.17
CA ALA A 37 -1.05 4.65 -2.27
C ALA A 37 -2.03 4.67 -3.44
N GLU A 38 -1.64 4.07 -4.56
CA GLU A 38 -2.43 4.01 -5.80
C GLU A 38 -3.67 3.14 -5.61
N ASP A 39 -3.50 1.96 -5.02
CA ASP A 39 -4.62 1.06 -4.69
C ASP A 39 -5.61 1.71 -3.71
N ALA A 40 -5.08 2.36 -2.65
CA ALA A 40 -5.90 3.07 -1.69
C ALA A 40 -6.73 4.20 -2.32
N ARG A 41 -6.12 4.95 -3.24
CA ARG A 41 -6.81 6.01 -4.00
C ARG A 41 -7.82 5.44 -4.98
N GLU A 42 -7.48 4.40 -5.72
CA GLU A 42 -8.41 3.76 -6.67
C GLU A 42 -9.63 3.18 -5.93
N MET A 43 -9.42 2.54 -4.78
CA MET A 43 -10.50 2.07 -3.93
C MET A 43 -11.42 3.21 -3.47
N ALA A 44 -10.83 4.32 -3.01
CA ALA A 44 -11.60 5.48 -2.55
C ALA A 44 -12.41 6.12 -3.68
N ASP A 45 -11.77 6.33 -4.84
CA ASP A 45 -12.38 6.92 -6.03
C ASP A 45 -13.51 6.03 -6.57
N ARG A 46 -13.26 4.73 -6.75
CA ARG A 46 -14.28 3.77 -7.17
C ARG A 46 -15.45 3.72 -6.20
N HIS A 47 -15.20 3.84 -4.90
CA HIS A 47 -16.25 3.83 -3.90
C HIS A 47 -17.07 5.12 -3.94
N ASP A 48 -16.42 6.28 -4.01
CA ASP A 48 -17.06 7.59 -4.22
C ASP A 48 -17.91 7.59 -5.51
N GLU A 49 -17.35 7.21 -6.65
CA GLU A 49 -18.06 7.19 -7.94
C GLU A 49 -19.28 6.26 -7.93
N LYS A 50 -19.15 5.09 -7.27
CA LYS A 50 -20.19 4.06 -7.28
C LYS A 50 -21.33 4.37 -6.30
N THR A 51 -21.02 5.03 -5.19
CA THR A 51 -21.96 5.18 -4.06
C THR A 51 -22.30 6.63 -3.73
N GLY A 52 -21.49 7.59 -4.19
CA GLY A 52 -21.57 9.00 -3.81
C GLY A 52 -21.19 9.27 -2.36
N HIS A 53 -20.48 8.34 -1.70
CA HIS A 53 -20.13 8.46 -0.29
C HIS A 53 -18.82 9.22 -0.10
N SER A 54 -18.72 9.94 1.02
CA SER A 54 -17.46 10.56 1.44
C SER A 54 -16.47 9.51 1.94
N VAL A 55 -15.43 9.28 1.13
CA VAL A 55 -14.32 8.39 1.44
C VAL A 55 -13.05 9.19 1.69
N THR A 56 -12.36 8.89 2.78
CA THR A 56 -11.11 9.54 3.19
C THR A 56 -9.96 8.54 3.12
N VAL A 57 -8.84 8.94 2.52
CA VAL A 57 -7.59 8.15 2.54
C VAL A 57 -6.57 8.83 3.45
N GLY A 58 -6.18 8.13 4.52
CA GLY A 58 -5.12 8.55 5.43
C GLY A 58 -3.86 7.70 5.25
N ARG A 59 -2.68 8.31 5.33
CA ARG A 59 -1.41 7.57 5.41
C ARG A 59 -1.04 7.39 6.89
N LEU A 60 -0.59 6.19 7.23
CA LEU A 60 -0.10 5.79 8.55
C LEU A 60 1.44 5.77 8.60
#